data_AF-A0A945V3B0-F1
#
_entry.id   AF-A0A945V3B0-F1
#
_cell.length_a   1.000
_cell.length_b   1.000
_cell.length_c   1.000
_cell.angle_alpha   90.00
_cell.angle_beta   90.00
_cell.angle_gamma   90.00
#
_symmetry.space_group_name_H-M   'P 1'
#
loop_
_entity.id
_entity.type
_entity.pdbx_description
1 polymer ?
#
loop_
_entity_poly.entity_id
_entity_poly.type
_entity_poly.pdbx_seq_one_letter_code
_entity_poly.pdbx_strand_id
1 'polypeptide(L)'
;VLDWELSTLGHPVADLAYHCMYWRLTPGEFRGIAGVDHDATGIPNEERYVERYCERSGRSAIENWDFYIAYNMFRLAGILQGIMGRVKDGTASSAHAVDQGKRARPMAEAGWRQVEKILIKPNS
;
A
#
# COMPACT_ATOMS: atom_id res chain seq x y z
N VAL A 1 10.21 9.79 -13.79
CA VAL A 1 8.81 9.44 -13.45
C VAL A 1 8.07 9.22 -14.76
N LEU A 2 7.42 8.07 -14.93
CA LEU A 2 6.67 7.67 -16.13
C LEU A 2 5.21 7.38 -15.74
N ASP A 3 4.32 7.20 -16.72
CA ASP A 3 2.93 6.77 -16.53
C ASP A 3 2.06 7.73 -15.67
N TRP A 4 1.80 8.91 -16.23
CA TRP A 4 1.11 10.02 -15.56
C TRP A 4 -0.43 9.98 -15.70
N GLU A 5 -1.00 8.89 -16.21
CA GLU A 5 -2.43 8.80 -16.55
C GLU A 5 -3.37 8.88 -15.33
N LEU A 6 -2.86 8.55 -14.13
CA LEU A 6 -3.60 8.64 -12.87
C LEU A 6 -3.22 9.87 -12.02
N SER A 7 -2.37 10.75 -12.53
CA SER A 7 -1.89 11.91 -11.78
C SER A 7 -2.97 12.99 -11.66
N THR A 8 -3.11 13.56 -10.47
CA THR A 8 -4.04 14.66 -10.17
C THR A 8 -3.52 15.46 -8.98
N LEU A 9 -4.11 16.63 -8.71
CA LEU A 9 -3.95 17.31 -7.43
C LEU A 9 -4.60 16.44 -6.33
N GLY A 10 -3.88 16.21 -5.24
CA GLY A 10 -4.32 15.33 -4.16
C GLY A 10 -3.47 15.44 -2.89
N HIS A 11 -3.79 14.64 -1.88
CA HIS A 11 -3.09 14.66 -0.60
C HIS A 11 -1.73 13.94 -0.71
N PRO A 12 -0.59 14.60 -0.47
CA PRO A 12 0.74 14.06 -0.76
C PRO A 12 1.10 12.82 0.08
N VAL A 13 0.60 12.76 1.33
CA VAL A 13 0.83 11.61 2.21
C VAL A 13 0.14 10.34 1.68
N ALA A 14 -0.99 10.47 0.97
CA ALA A 14 -1.66 9.30 0.41
C ALA A 14 -0.80 8.65 -0.68
N ASP A 15 -0.08 9.44 -1.47
CA ASP A 15 0.84 8.93 -2.50
C ASP A 15 2.09 8.29 -1.87
N LEU A 16 2.67 8.95 -0.86
CA LEU A 16 3.77 8.37 -0.08
C LEU A 16 3.38 7.05 0.58
N ALA A 17 2.20 6.98 1.20
CA ALA A 17 1.73 5.76 1.84
C ALA A 17 1.46 4.63 0.85
N TYR A 18 0.99 4.93 -0.37
CA TYR A 18 0.87 3.93 -1.42
C TYR A 18 2.24 3.34 -1.80
N HIS A 19 3.28 4.17 -1.85
CA HIS A 19 4.65 3.71 -2.04
C HIS A 19 5.16 2.88 -0.84
N CYS A 20 4.91 3.33 0.39
CA CYS A 20 5.41 2.70 1.60
C CYS A 20 4.67 1.41 2.00
N MET A 21 3.45 1.15 1.51
CA MET A 21 2.67 -0.02 1.94
C MET A 21 3.41 -1.36 1.74
N TYR A 22 4.38 -1.43 0.83
CA TYR A 22 5.17 -2.64 0.58
C TYR A 22 6.10 -3.00 1.76
N TRP A 23 6.47 -2.06 2.64
CA TRP A 23 7.16 -2.37 3.89
C TRP A 23 6.26 -3.13 4.89
N ARG A 24 4.94 -3.12 4.67
CA ARG A 24 3.95 -3.76 5.55
C ARG A 24 3.40 -5.08 5.00
N LEU A 25 3.85 -5.51 3.83
CA LEU A 25 3.49 -6.77 3.18
C LEU A 25 4.69 -7.72 3.19
N THR A 26 4.46 -9.01 3.44
CA THR A 26 5.55 -10.01 3.46
C THR A 26 6.05 -10.39 2.05
N PRO A 27 7.27 -10.92 1.91
CA PRO A 27 7.73 -11.57 0.69
C PRO A 27 6.83 -12.77 0.34
N GLY A 28 5.91 -12.58 -0.59
CA GLY A 28 4.83 -13.52 -0.91
C GLY A 28 3.46 -12.84 -0.99
N GLU A 29 3.28 -11.80 -0.18
CA GLU A 29 2.22 -10.82 -0.34
C GLU A 29 2.68 -9.74 -1.32
N PHE A 30 2.34 -9.92 -2.59
CA PHE A 30 2.70 -8.97 -3.63
C PHE A 30 4.23 -8.79 -3.76
N ARG A 31 4.69 -7.55 -3.76
CA ARG A 31 6.11 -7.17 -3.82
C ARG A 31 6.57 -6.70 -2.44
N GLY A 32 5.99 -7.30 -1.39
CA GLY A 32 6.24 -6.94 -0.01
C GLY A 32 7.68 -7.20 0.42
N ILE A 33 8.17 -6.34 1.33
CA ILE A 33 9.52 -6.40 1.90
C ILE A 33 9.50 -6.39 3.44
N ALA A 34 8.36 -6.69 4.05
CA ALA A 34 8.29 -6.84 5.50
C ALA A 34 9.18 -8.01 5.98
N GLY A 35 10.03 -7.74 6.97
CA GLY A 35 10.97 -8.74 7.51
C GLY A 35 12.22 -8.96 6.67
N VAL A 36 12.45 -8.17 5.62
CA VAL A 36 13.73 -8.13 4.90
C VAL A 36 14.81 -7.53 5.79
N ASP A 37 16.04 -8.04 5.67
CA ASP A 37 17.22 -7.42 6.28
C ASP A 37 17.58 -6.13 5.52
N HIS A 38 17.15 -5.00 6.07
CA HIS A 38 17.34 -3.68 5.49
C HIS A 38 18.82 -3.26 5.44
N ASP A 39 19.63 -3.68 6.41
CA ASP A 39 21.05 -3.34 6.44
C ASP A 39 21.83 -4.14 5.39
N ALA A 40 21.51 -5.43 5.23
CA ALA A 40 22.15 -6.27 4.21
C ALA A 40 21.75 -5.88 2.78
N THR A 41 20.51 -5.42 2.57
CA THR A 41 20.01 -5.04 1.23
C THR A 41 20.34 -3.60 0.84
N GLY A 42 20.68 -2.75 1.81
CA GLY A 42 20.82 -1.30 1.61
C GLY A 42 19.49 -0.57 1.38
N ILE A 43 18.36 -1.27 1.47
CA ILE A 43 17.02 -0.67 1.39
C ILE A 43 16.71 -0.09 2.76
N PRO A 44 16.43 1.22 2.90
CA PRO A 44 16.09 1.79 4.20
C PRO A 44 14.82 1.14 4.77
N ASN A 45 14.72 1.06 6.10
CA ASN A 45 13.46 0.74 6.76
C ASN A 45 12.42 1.85 6.53
N GLU A 46 11.15 1.54 6.82
CA GLU A 46 10.04 2.46 6.54
C GLU A 46 10.20 3.78 7.30
N GLU A 47 10.57 3.70 8.57
CA GLU A 47 10.71 4.85 9.46
C GLU A 47 11.75 5.85 8.92
N ARG A 48 12.93 5.37 8.53
CA ARG A 48 13.99 6.21 7.95
C ARG A 48 13.61 6.78 6.59
N TYR A 49 12.84 6.04 5.79
CA TYR A 49 12.35 6.53 4.51
C TYR A 49 11.35 7.69 4.70
N VAL A 50 10.40 7.54 5.64
CA VAL A 50 9.42 8.56 5.98
C VAL A 50 10.08 9.79 6.61
N GLU A 51 11.06 9.59 7.51
CA GLU A 51 11.85 10.69 8.09
C GLU A 51 12.51 11.55 7.01
N ARG A 52 13.19 10.91 6.05
CA ARG A 52 13.81 11.61 4.91
C ARG A 52 12.80 12.34 4.03
N TYR A 53 11.59 11.81 3.88
CA TYR A 53 10.51 12.51 3.18
C TYR A 53 10.07 13.75 3.95
N CYS A 54 9.90 13.66 5.27
CA CYS A 54 9.53 14.77 6.13
C CYS A 54 10.56 15.91 6.06
N GLU A 55 11.86 15.59 6.21
CA GLU A 55 12.97 16.53 6.07
C GLU A 55 12.92 17.30 4.74
N ARG A 56 12.78 16.57 3.62
CA ARG A 56 12.79 17.17 2.28
C ARG A 56 11.55 17.96 1.95
N SER A 57 10.44 17.66 2.63
CA SER A 57 9.14 18.26 2.35
C SER A 57 8.73 19.31 3.38
N GLY A 58 9.61 19.62 4.35
CA GLY A 58 9.38 20.63 5.39
C GLY A 58 8.34 20.23 6.43
N ARG A 59 8.11 18.93 6.63
CA ARG A 59 7.16 18.40 7.62
C ARG A 59 7.91 17.97 8.87
N SER A 60 7.34 18.24 10.04
CA SER A 60 7.86 17.72 11.31
C SER A 60 7.58 16.23 11.48
N ALA A 61 6.37 15.80 11.12
CA ALA A 61 5.91 14.42 11.18
C ALA A 61 4.71 14.19 10.24
N ILE A 62 4.29 12.93 10.12
CA ILE A 62 3.05 12.54 9.47
C ILE A 62 2.12 11.92 10.52
N GLU A 63 1.04 12.63 10.84
CA GLU A 63 0.01 12.13 11.73
C GLU A 63 -0.82 11.03 11.05
N ASN A 64 -1.38 10.12 11.84
CA ASN A 64 -2.26 9.05 11.35
C ASN A 64 -1.62 8.18 10.24
N TRP A 65 -0.31 7.95 10.29
CA TRP A 65 0.42 7.20 9.27
C TRP A 65 -0.19 5.83 8.96
N ASP A 66 -0.52 5.07 10.01
CA ASP A 66 -1.13 3.74 9.89
C ASP A 66 -2.48 3.78 9.14
N PHE A 67 -3.26 4.87 9.27
CA PHE A 67 -4.51 5.07 8.54
C PHE A 67 -4.26 5.23 7.04
N TYR A 68 -3.25 6.01 6.64
CA TYR A 68 -2.93 6.19 5.21
C TYR A 68 -2.46 4.88 4.56
N ILE A 69 -1.75 4.02 5.29
CA ILE A 69 -1.39 2.68 4.83
C ILE A 69 -2.64 1.81 4.67
N ALA A 70 -3.50 1.75 5.69
CA ALA A 70 -4.74 0.98 5.64
C ALA A 70 -5.66 1.43 4.49
N TYR A 71 -5.80 2.75 4.30
CA TYR A 71 -6.55 3.34 3.19
C TYR A 71 -6.00 2.89 1.83
N ASN A 72 -4.68 2.86 1.65
CA ASN A 72 -4.09 2.46 0.38
C ASN A 72 -4.23 0.97 0.10
N MET A 73 -4.16 0.12 1.13
CA MET A 73 -4.49 -1.30 1.00
C MET A 73 -5.96 -1.49 0.59
N PHE A 74 -6.89 -0.75 1.22
CA PHE A 74 -8.30 -0.75 0.83
C PHE A 74 -8.50 -0.28 -0.62
N ARG A 75 -7.87 0.83 -1.01
CA ARG A 75 -7.93 1.37 -2.38
C ARG A 75 -7.42 0.35 -3.39
N LEU A 76 -6.28 -0.29 -3.12
CA LEU A 76 -5.73 -1.32 -4.00
C LEU A 76 -6.64 -2.55 -4.07
N ALA A 77 -7.23 -2.98 -2.96
CA ALA A 77 -8.22 -4.05 -2.95
C ALA A 77 -9.42 -3.71 -3.86
N GLY A 78 -9.91 -2.46 -3.82
CA GLY A 78 -10.97 -1.98 -4.72
C GLY A 78 -10.59 -2.05 -6.20
N ILE A 79 -9.37 -1.64 -6.56
CA ILE A 79 -8.85 -1.74 -7.94
C ILE A 79 -8.81 -3.19 -8.40
N LEU A 80 -8.26 -4.09 -7.58
CA LEU A 80 -8.17 -5.53 -7.88
C LEU A 80 -9.56 -6.16 -7.98
N GLN A 81 -10.50 -5.74 -7.13
CA GLN A 81 -11.88 -6.20 -7.18
C GLN A 81 -12.58 -5.73 -8.45
N GLY A 82 -12.31 -4.52 -8.94
CA GLY A 82 -12.79 -4.05 -10.24
C GLY A 82 -12.26 -4.90 -11.40
N ILE A 83 -11.02 -5.40 -11.32
CA ILE A 83 -10.48 -6.38 -12.27
C ILE A 83 -11.28 -7.70 -12.17
N MET A 84 -11.50 -8.21 -10.96
CA MET A 84 -12.28 -9.45 -10.77
C MET A 84 -13.72 -9.33 -11.28
N GLY A 85 -14.35 -8.16 -11.15
CA GLY A 85 -15.66 -7.89 -11.76
C GLY A 85 -15.64 -8.07 -13.27
N ARG A 86 -14.66 -7.46 -13.96
CA ARG A 86 -14.48 -7.62 -15.41
C ARG A 86 -14.15 -9.06 -15.84
N VAL A 87 -13.41 -9.80 -15.02
CA VAL A 87 -13.16 -11.24 -15.24
C VAL A 87 -14.47 -12.02 -15.18
N LYS A 88 -15.28 -11.80 -14.13
CA LYS A 88 -16.58 -12.44 -13.96
C LYS A 88 -17.53 -12.15 -15.13
N ASP A 89 -17.52 -10.91 -15.62
CA ASP A 89 -18.36 -10.47 -16.73
C ASP A 89 -17.80 -10.87 -18.11
N GLY A 90 -16.63 -11.54 -18.17
CA GLY A 90 -15.99 -12.00 -19.40
C GLY A 90 -15.32 -10.90 -20.24
N THR A 91 -15.24 -9.66 -19.74
CA THR A 91 -14.63 -8.52 -20.43
C THR A 91 -13.11 -8.42 -20.22
N ALA A 92 -12.56 -9.18 -19.28
CA ALA A 92 -11.12 -9.36 -19.08
C ALA A 92 -10.78 -10.84 -18.82
N SER A 93 -10.42 -11.59 -19.86
CA SER A 93 -10.26 -13.05 -19.80
C SER A 93 -8.81 -13.55 -19.72
N SER A 94 -7.82 -12.67 -19.64
CA SER A 94 -6.42 -13.09 -19.57
C SER A 94 -6.11 -13.76 -18.22
N ALA A 95 -5.20 -14.76 -18.24
CA ALA A 95 -4.73 -15.42 -17.01
C ALA A 95 -4.18 -14.40 -16.00
N HIS A 96 -3.49 -13.37 -16.49
CA HIS A 96 -3.01 -12.26 -15.66
C HIS A 96 -4.15 -11.50 -14.96
N ALA A 97 -5.25 -11.19 -15.65
CA ALA A 97 -6.39 -10.49 -15.05
C ALA A 97 -7.05 -11.34 -13.96
N VAL A 98 -7.19 -12.64 -14.18
CA VAL A 98 -7.69 -13.60 -13.18
C VAL A 98 -6.81 -13.59 -11.94
N ASP A 99 -5.48 -13.67 -12.13
CA ASP A 99 -4.53 -13.69 -11.01
C ASP A 99 -4.52 -12.36 -10.24
N GLN A 100 -4.62 -11.21 -10.91
CA GLN A 100 -4.77 -9.92 -10.23
C GLN A 100 -6.08 -9.84 -9.44
N GLY A 101 -7.20 -10.24 -10.06
CA GLY A 101 -8.50 -10.25 -9.40
C GLY A 101 -8.51 -11.10 -8.12
N LYS A 102 -7.88 -12.29 -8.14
CA LYS A 102 -7.77 -13.19 -6.97
C LYS A 102 -7.06 -12.56 -5.78
N ARG A 103 -6.22 -11.53 -6.02
CA ARG A 103 -5.46 -10.86 -4.97
C ARG A 103 -6.26 -9.77 -4.24
N ALA A 104 -7.48 -9.47 -4.67
CA ALA A 104 -8.33 -8.46 -4.02
C ALA A 104 -8.62 -8.82 -2.54
N ARG A 105 -9.02 -10.07 -2.27
CA ARG A 105 -9.30 -10.54 -0.91
C ARG A 105 -8.07 -10.49 0.01
N PRO A 106 -6.90 -11.08 -0.37
CA PRO A 106 -5.69 -10.95 0.44
C PRO A 106 -5.30 -9.50 0.76
N MET A 107 -5.45 -8.59 -0.21
CA MET A 107 -5.16 -7.15 0.01
C MET A 107 -6.15 -6.50 0.97
N ALA A 108 -7.45 -6.85 0.88
CA ALA A 108 -8.45 -6.38 1.82
C ALA A 108 -8.19 -6.88 3.25
N GLU A 109 -7.82 -8.16 3.40
CA GLU A 109 -7.45 -8.76 4.69
C GLU A 109 -6.18 -8.11 5.27
N ALA A 110 -5.18 -7.80 4.43
CA ALA A 110 -4.00 -7.04 4.86
C ALA A 110 -4.36 -5.64 5.35
N GLY A 111 -5.23 -4.93 4.62
CA GLY A 111 -5.75 -3.63 5.04
C GLY A 111 -6.49 -3.69 6.38
N TRP A 112 -7.31 -4.74 6.59
CA TRP A 112 -8.01 -4.92 7.85
C TRP A 112 -7.08 -5.19 9.03
N ARG A 113 -6.06 -6.05 8.85
CA ARG A 113 -5.02 -6.25 9.88
C ARG A 113 -4.30 -4.96 10.27
N GLN A 114 -4.15 -4.03 9.33
CA GLN A 114 -3.59 -2.71 9.61
C GLN A 114 -4.56 -1.84 10.42
N VAL A 115 -5.87 -1.90 10.13
CA VAL A 115 -6.90 -1.23 10.94
C VAL A 115 -6.94 -1.77 12.36
N GLU A 116 -6.85 -3.08 12.56
CA GLU A 116 -6.85 -3.69 13.89
C GLU A 116 -5.71 -3.14 14.77
N LYS A 117 -4.52 -2.89 14.20
CA LYS A 117 -3.41 -2.24 14.93
C LYS A 117 -3.74 -0.82 15.38
N ILE A 118 -4.51 -0.08 14.59
CA ILE A 118 -4.94 1.29 14.94
C ILE A 118 -5.92 1.22 16.10
N LEU A 119 -6.90 0.30 16.04
CA LEU A 119 -7.93 0.16 17.07
C LEU A 119 -7.39 -0.34 18.42
N ILE A 120 -6.30 -1.12 18.40
CA ILE A 120 -5.66 -1.66 19.61
C ILE A 120 -4.76 -0.61 20.29
N LYS A 121 -4.22 0.37 19.55
CA LYS A 121 -3.47 1.49 20.15
C LYS A 121 -4.48 2.38 20.92
N PRO A 122 -4.42 2.46 22.27
CA PRO A 122 -5.21 3.46 22.96
C PRO A 122 -4.74 4.83 22.47
N ASN A 123 -5.68 5.73 22.16
CA ASN A 123 -5.38 7.13 21.81
C ASN A 123 -4.41 7.71 22.86
N SER A 124 -3.13 7.80 22.50
CA SER A 124 -2.06 8.42 23.30
C SER A 124 -2.09 9.93 23.13
#